data_AF-A0A4R9KAI1-F1
#
_entry.id   AF-A0A4R9KAI1-F1
#
_cell.length_a   1.000
_cell.length_b   1.000
_cell.length_c   1.000
_cell.angle_alpha   90.00
_cell.angle_beta   90.00
_cell.angle_gamma   90.00
#
_symmetry.space_group_name_H-M   'P 1'
#
loop_
_entity.id
_entity.type
_entity.pdbx_description
1 polymer ?
#
loop_
_entity_poly.entity_id
_entity_poly.type
_entity_poly.pdbx_seq_one_letter_code
_entity_poly.pdbx_strand_id
1 'polypeptide(L)'
;MKIRPLPFWILLFVLMIIDGRRTSAEPAGNTYRGTITLQDPRALDIKEALSDSSPNYPETIKLYYQGLKENYAIFYDWNGHTVYYKYRENKFDRRLRKYVSRLAAGAPYEVTGEYQGVLVFENKTIRRFKKKGEDTLADKKEKQSIPVFQLVKYRELILEEIIF
;
A
#
# COMPACT_ATOMS: atom_id res chain seq x y z
N MET A 1 27.19 57.33 -18.57
CA MET A 1 26.54 56.05 -18.92
C MET A 1 25.55 55.73 -17.79
N LYS A 2 24.23 55.87 -18.03
CA LYS A 2 23.19 55.74 -16.99
C LYS A 2 22.63 54.31 -17.01
N ILE A 3 22.92 53.52 -15.97
CA ILE A 3 22.37 52.17 -15.80
C ILE A 3 20.90 52.33 -15.36
N ARG A 4 19.96 51.79 -16.14
CA ARG A 4 18.54 51.77 -15.77
C ARG A 4 18.30 50.61 -14.80
N PRO A 5 17.59 50.82 -13.67
CA PRO A 5 17.30 49.73 -12.75
C PRO A 5 16.31 48.74 -13.41
N LEU A 6 16.58 47.44 -13.22
CA LEU A 6 15.69 46.36 -13.66
C LEU A 6 14.31 46.52 -12.97
N PRO A 7 13.19 46.36 -13.69
CA PRO A 7 11.86 46.43 -13.10
C PRO A 7 11.65 45.29 -12.10
N PHE A 8 11.08 45.61 -10.93
CA PHE A 8 10.82 44.71 -9.80
C PHE A 8 10.11 43.40 -10.19
N TRP A 9 9.26 43.44 -11.22
CA TRP A 9 8.53 42.29 -11.74
C TRP A 9 9.43 41.20 -12.36
N ILE A 10 10.60 41.57 -12.90
CA ILE A 10 11.57 40.61 -13.43
C ILE A 10 12.27 39.85 -12.27
N LEU A 11 12.47 40.51 -11.12
CA LEU A 11 13.04 39.86 -9.94
C LEU A 11 12.07 38.80 -9.37
N LEU A 12 10.76 39.08 -9.41
CA LEU A 12 9.74 38.16 -8.91
C LEU A 12 9.59 36.89 -9.77
N PHE A 13 9.82 37.02 -11.08
CA PHE A 13 9.72 35.88 -12.01
C PHE A 13 10.91 34.92 -11.89
N VAL A 14 12.10 35.41 -11.51
CA VAL A 14 13.29 34.58 -11.29
C VAL A 14 13.17 33.73 -10.01
N LEU A 15 12.47 34.22 -8.98
CA LEU A 15 12.26 33.49 -7.72
C LEU A 15 11.31 32.30 -7.84
N MET A 16 10.43 32.26 -8.85
CA MET A 16 9.50 31.13 -9.06
C MET A 16 10.10 29.94 -9.85
N ILE A 17 11.34 30.04 -10.34
CA ILE A 17 11.98 28.95 -11.11
C ILE A 17 12.77 27.98 -10.20
N ILE A 18 12.85 28.23 -8.88
CA ILE A 18 13.74 27.48 -7.98
C ILE A 18 13.04 26.33 -7.21
N ASP A 19 11.73 26.13 -7.32
CA ASP A 19 11.07 24.97 -6.68
C ASP A 19 11.14 23.67 -7.51
N GLY A 20 12.36 23.32 -7.89
CA GLY A 20 12.76 21.97 -8.27
C GLY A 20 13.31 21.21 -7.06
N ARG A 21 12.57 21.13 -5.95
CA ARG A 21 12.93 20.24 -4.83
C ARG A 21 12.84 18.79 -5.31
N ARG A 22 13.95 18.26 -5.80
CA ARG A 22 14.18 16.81 -5.85
C ARG A 22 14.17 16.32 -4.40
N THR A 23 13.09 15.66 -4.00
CA THR A 23 13.13 14.78 -2.84
C THR A 23 14.02 13.60 -3.24
N SER A 24 15.33 13.72 -3.03
CA SER A 24 16.17 12.54 -2.89
C SER A 24 15.67 11.84 -1.63
N ALA A 25 14.89 10.78 -1.80
CA ALA A 25 14.69 9.84 -0.72
C ALA A 25 16.08 9.33 -0.33
N GLU A 26 16.54 9.66 0.87
CA GLU A 26 17.71 9.01 1.43
C GLU A 26 17.45 7.50 1.41
N PRO A 27 18.40 6.67 0.94
CA PRO A 27 18.27 5.24 1.14
C PRO A 27 18.31 5.04 2.66
N ALA A 28 17.22 4.51 3.22
CA ALA A 28 17.13 4.17 4.64
C ALA A 28 18.16 3.07 4.96
N GLY A 29 19.40 3.49 5.18
CA GLY A 29 20.50 2.65 5.61
C GLY A 29 20.42 2.43 7.11
N ASN A 30 20.17 1.19 7.51
CA ASN A 30 20.50 0.61 8.82
C ASN A 30 19.93 1.28 10.08
N THR A 31 18.61 1.24 10.26
CA THR A 31 18.03 1.32 11.61
C THR A 31 16.71 0.53 11.63
N TYR A 32 16.18 0.19 12.80
CA TYR A 32 14.83 -0.38 13.01
C TYR A 32 14.69 -1.93 12.89
N ARG A 33 14.91 -2.66 13.99
CA ARG A 33 14.47 -4.06 14.27
C ARG A 33 12.95 -4.25 14.57
N GLY A 34 12.06 -3.49 13.92
CA GLY A 34 10.61 -3.42 14.19
C GLY A 34 9.83 -3.45 12.91
N THR A 35 10.09 -4.51 12.16
CA THR A 35 10.03 -4.48 10.72
C THR A 35 9.60 -5.85 10.26
N ILE A 36 8.80 -5.90 9.20
CA ILE A 36 8.44 -7.16 8.54
C ILE A 36 9.74 -7.86 8.16
N THR A 37 9.99 -9.03 8.72
CA THR A 37 11.26 -9.73 8.56
C THR A 37 11.30 -10.49 7.24
N LEU A 38 12.45 -11.09 6.94
CA LEU A 38 12.57 -12.02 5.80
C LEU A 38 11.81 -13.33 6.03
N GLN A 39 11.53 -13.69 7.28
CA GLN A 39 10.79 -14.89 7.64
C GLN A 39 9.26 -14.68 7.58
N ASP A 40 8.80 -13.43 7.59
CA ASP A 40 7.37 -13.14 7.46
C ASP A 40 6.89 -13.48 6.02
N PRO A 41 5.79 -14.23 5.89
CA PRO A 41 5.34 -14.78 4.61
C PRO A 41 5.01 -13.67 3.61
N ARG A 42 5.50 -13.83 2.38
CA ARG A 42 5.22 -12.92 1.26
C ARG A 42 3.84 -13.20 0.67
N ALA A 43 3.30 -12.25 -0.07
CA ALA A 43 1.99 -12.43 -0.71
C ALA A 43 2.02 -13.61 -1.70
N LEU A 44 3.16 -13.84 -2.37
CA LEU A 44 3.33 -15.03 -3.22
C LEU A 44 3.40 -16.32 -2.41
N ASP A 45 4.17 -16.37 -1.31
CA ASP A 45 4.23 -17.56 -0.44
C ASP A 45 2.85 -17.94 0.07
N ILE A 46 2.05 -16.94 0.47
CA ILE A 46 0.67 -17.11 0.89
C ILE A 46 -0.18 -17.72 -0.23
N LYS A 47 -0.04 -17.22 -1.46
CA LYS A 47 -0.75 -17.79 -2.62
C LYS A 47 -0.31 -19.23 -2.89
N GLU A 48 0.99 -19.50 -2.87
CA GLU A 48 1.56 -20.82 -3.14
C GLU A 48 1.10 -21.86 -2.11
N ALA A 49 0.99 -21.45 -0.84
CA ALA A 49 0.49 -22.26 0.25
C ALA A 49 -1.00 -22.62 0.13
N LEU A 50 -1.77 -21.95 -0.73
CA LEU A 50 -3.18 -22.30 -0.94
C LEU A 50 -3.29 -23.67 -1.62
N SER A 51 -4.14 -24.51 -1.04
CA SER A 51 -4.45 -25.86 -1.51
C SER A 51 -5.94 -26.13 -1.33
N ASP A 52 -6.42 -27.27 -1.83
CA ASP A 52 -7.81 -27.69 -1.58
C ASP A 52 -8.10 -27.92 -0.09
N SER A 53 -7.08 -28.32 0.68
CA SER A 53 -7.17 -28.48 2.15
C SER A 53 -7.07 -27.16 2.92
N SER A 54 -6.48 -26.12 2.33
CA SER A 54 -6.34 -24.79 2.92
C SER A 54 -6.57 -23.71 1.86
N PRO A 55 -7.82 -23.50 1.40
CA PRO A 55 -8.11 -22.65 0.25
C PRO A 55 -8.20 -21.16 0.59
N ASN A 56 -8.01 -20.79 1.86
CA ASN A 56 -8.27 -19.46 2.38
C ASN A 56 -6.98 -18.71 2.67
N TYR A 57 -6.95 -17.43 2.29
CA TYR A 57 -5.91 -16.51 2.71
C TYR A 57 -5.94 -16.32 4.24
N PRO A 58 -4.79 -16.09 4.89
CA PRO A 58 -4.74 -15.68 6.27
C PRO A 58 -5.46 -14.33 6.45
N GLU A 59 -6.23 -14.21 7.52
CA GLU A 59 -6.98 -12.98 7.81
C GLU A 59 -6.08 -11.84 8.27
N THR A 60 -4.94 -12.16 8.89
CA THR A 60 -3.98 -11.17 9.40
C THR A 60 -2.65 -11.32 8.68
N ILE A 61 -2.18 -10.21 8.11
CA ILE A 61 -0.96 -10.16 7.30
C ILE A 61 -0.15 -8.94 7.72
N LYS A 62 1.17 -9.11 7.86
CA LYS A 62 2.07 -7.98 8.04
C LYS A 62 2.43 -7.39 6.68
N LEU A 63 2.12 -6.12 6.46
CA LEU A 63 2.32 -5.43 5.18
C LEU A 63 2.74 -3.98 5.39
N TYR A 64 3.40 -3.40 4.39
CA TYR A 64 3.65 -1.97 4.31
C TYR A 64 2.46 -1.25 3.71
N TYR A 65 2.15 -0.05 4.22
CA TYR A 65 1.08 0.75 3.63
C TYR A 65 1.60 1.57 2.44
N GLN A 66 0.91 1.50 1.30
CA GLN A 66 1.25 2.28 0.11
C GLN A 66 0.48 3.59 0.03
N GLY A 67 -0.84 3.55 0.25
CA GLY A 67 -1.72 4.69 0.02
C GLY A 67 -3.17 4.30 -0.22
N LEU A 68 -4.03 5.31 -0.40
CA LEU A 68 -5.43 5.11 -0.75
C LEU A 68 -5.62 5.13 -2.27
N LYS A 69 -6.44 4.22 -2.78
CA LYS A 69 -6.91 4.24 -4.17
C LYS A 69 -8.40 3.90 -4.19
N GLU A 70 -9.22 4.81 -4.69
CA GLU A 70 -10.68 4.68 -4.74
C GLU A 70 -11.27 4.33 -3.35
N ASN A 71 -11.74 3.10 -3.17
CA ASN A 71 -12.35 2.59 -1.95
C ASN A 71 -11.43 1.67 -1.14
N TYR A 72 -10.16 1.59 -1.53
CA TYR A 72 -9.17 0.67 -0.97
C TYR A 72 -8.03 1.43 -0.29
N ALA A 73 -7.58 0.87 0.83
CA ALA A 73 -6.23 1.06 1.35
C ALA A 73 -5.34 -0.01 0.71
N ILE A 74 -4.31 0.41 0.00
CA ILE A 74 -3.38 -0.48 -0.67
C ILE A 74 -2.20 -0.73 0.27
N PHE A 75 -1.90 -2.00 0.44
CA PHE A 75 -0.74 -2.47 1.16
C PHE A 75 0.14 -3.33 0.24
N TYR A 76 1.40 -3.54 0.61
CA TYR A 76 2.32 -4.37 -0.14
C TYR A 76 3.23 -5.18 0.79
N ASP A 77 3.63 -6.36 0.35
CA ASP A 77 4.66 -7.14 1.03
C ASP A 77 6.04 -6.54 0.78
N TRP A 78 7.07 -7.08 1.44
CA TRP A 78 8.45 -6.63 1.24
C TRP A 78 8.94 -6.71 -0.22
N ASN A 79 8.37 -7.60 -1.03
CA ASN A 79 8.71 -7.79 -2.43
C ASN A 79 7.90 -6.89 -3.38
N GLY A 80 7.02 -6.03 -2.85
CA GLY A 80 6.18 -5.12 -3.63
C GLY A 80 4.89 -5.73 -4.17
N HIS A 81 4.54 -6.96 -3.80
CA HIS A 81 3.25 -7.55 -4.19
C HIS A 81 2.13 -6.92 -3.38
N THR A 82 1.12 -6.41 -4.08
CA THR A 82 0.04 -5.64 -3.46
C THR A 82 -1.08 -6.51 -2.92
N VAL A 83 -1.69 -6.02 -1.85
CA VAL A 83 -2.90 -6.57 -1.22
C VAL A 83 -3.86 -5.42 -0.95
N TYR A 84 -5.13 -5.59 -1.31
CA TYR A 84 -6.11 -4.52 -1.27
C TYR A 84 -7.05 -4.70 -0.09
N TYR A 85 -7.22 -3.66 0.72
CA TYR A 85 -8.16 -3.64 1.83
C TYR A 85 -9.24 -2.60 1.57
N LYS A 86 -10.46 -3.04 1.25
CA LYS A 86 -11.63 -2.18 1.08
C LYS A 86 -11.98 -1.57 2.45
N TYR A 87 -11.99 -0.25 2.54
CA TYR A 87 -12.29 0.46 3.79
C TYR A 87 -13.61 1.24 3.74
N ARG A 88 -14.25 1.32 2.57
CA ARG A 88 -15.54 1.99 2.38
C ARG A 88 -16.29 1.37 1.22
N GLU A 89 -17.61 1.48 1.23
CA GLU A 89 -18.45 0.97 0.13
C GLU A 89 -18.35 1.85 -1.12
N ASN A 90 -18.37 3.16 -0.93
CA ASN A 90 -18.35 4.12 -2.03
C ASN A 90 -17.72 5.45 -1.59
N LYS A 91 -17.59 6.39 -2.53
CA LYS A 91 -16.95 7.69 -2.30
C LYS A 91 -17.64 8.57 -1.25
N PHE A 92 -18.93 8.34 -0.98
CA PHE A 92 -19.75 9.11 -0.04
C PHE A 92 -19.70 8.54 1.38
N ASP A 93 -19.27 7.29 1.54
CA ASP A 93 -19.05 6.71 2.85
C ASP A 93 -17.78 7.31 3.48
N ARG A 94 -18.01 8.13 4.51
CA ARG A 94 -16.96 8.87 5.24
C ARG A 94 -16.60 8.21 6.57
N ARG A 95 -17.27 7.14 6.98
CA ARG A 95 -17.17 6.56 8.34
C ARG A 95 -15.73 6.21 8.71
N LEU A 96 -15.04 5.51 7.81
CA LEU A 96 -13.69 5.01 8.04
C LEU A 96 -12.60 5.87 7.40
N ARG A 97 -12.95 7.02 6.80
CA ARG A 97 -11.96 7.89 6.13
C ARG A 97 -10.94 8.45 7.12
N LYS A 98 -11.40 8.87 8.31
CA LYS A 98 -10.51 9.36 9.38
C LYS A 98 -9.64 8.24 9.96
N TYR A 99 -10.12 6.99 9.91
CA TYR A 99 -9.35 5.84 10.35
C TYR A 99 -8.17 5.64 9.40
N VAL A 100 -8.42 5.38 8.11
CA VAL A 100 -7.35 5.12 7.14
C VAL A 100 -6.44 6.32 6.85
N SER A 101 -6.88 7.56 7.12
CA SER A 101 -6.02 8.74 6.96
C SER A 101 -4.85 8.79 7.96
N ARG A 102 -4.86 7.93 8.99
CA ARG A 102 -3.77 7.83 9.97
C ARG A 102 -2.65 6.88 9.53
N LEU A 103 -2.87 6.10 8.47
CA LEU A 103 -1.86 5.21 7.92
C LEU A 103 -0.74 6.05 7.29
N ALA A 104 0.50 5.78 7.68
CA ALA A 104 1.69 6.44 7.15
C ALA A 104 2.27 5.60 6.00
N ALA A 105 2.45 6.22 4.83
CA ALA A 105 3.00 5.52 3.67
C ALA A 105 4.41 5.02 3.98
N GLY A 106 4.69 3.76 3.64
CA GLY A 106 5.94 3.07 3.93
C GLY A 106 6.04 2.49 5.35
N ALA A 107 5.12 2.80 6.26
CA ALA A 107 5.14 2.22 7.61
C ALA A 107 4.65 0.76 7.61
N PRO A 108 5.21 -0.11 8.46
CA PRO A 108 4.80 -1.49 8.61
C PRO A 108 3.57 -1.62 9.51
N TYR A 109 2.62 -2.44 9.07
CA TYR A 109 1.38 -2.71 9.81
C TYR A 109 1.10 -4.20 9.87
N GLU A 110 0.54 -4.63 10.99
CA GLU A 110 -0.25 -5.86 11.05
C GLU A 110 -1.69 -5.50 10.69
N VAL A 111 -2.17 -6.05 9.58
CA VAL A 111 -3.48 -5.70 9.00
C VAL A 111 -4.37 -6.93 9.04
N THR A 112 -5.56 -6.79 9.60
CA THR A 112 -6.58 -7.85 9.63
C THR A 112 -7.73 -7.49 8.70
N GLY A 113 -8.16 -8.45 7.89
CA GLY A 113 -9.32 -8.30 7.04
C GLY A 113 -9.97 -9.61 6.63
N GLU A 114 -11.24 -9.52 6.26
CA GLU A 114 -12.02 -10.66 5.77
C GLU A 114 -11.89 -10.76 4.26
N TYR A 115 -11.53 -11.95 3.75
CA TYR A 115 -11.38 -12.16 2.32
C TYR A 115 -12.69 -11.92 1.56
N GLN A 116 -12.65 -11.08 0.51
CA GLN A 116 -13.82 -10.70 -0.29
C GLN A 116 -13.75 -11.22 -1.73
N GLY A 117 -12.57 -11.58 -2.22
CA GLY A 117 -12.38 -12.03 -3.60
C GLY A 117 -11.01 -11.64 -4.14
N VAL A 118 -10.84 -11.79 -5.46
CA VAL A 118 -9.57 -11.57 -6.14
C VAL A 118 -9.77 -10.73 -7.39
N LEU A 119 -8.84 -9.80 -7.62
CA LEU A 119 -8.73 -9.08 -8.88
C LEU A 119 -7.83 -9.88 -9.81
N VAL A 120 -8.37 -10.36 -10.92
CA VAL A 120 -7.65 -11.11 -11.96
C VAL A 120 -7.42 -10.21 -13.15
N PHE A 121 -6.25 -10.33 -13.79
CA PHE A 121 -5.91 -9.58 -14.99
C PHE A 121 -6.16 -10.45 -16.23
N GLU A 122 -7.18 -10.10 -17.01
CA GLU A 122 -7.39 -10.65 -18.34
C GLU A 122 -6.48 -9.91 -19.34
N ASN A 123 -5.74 -10.67 -20.16
CA ASN A 123 -4.81 -10.13 -21.16
C ASN A 123 -3.79 -9.11 -20.60
N LYS A 124 -3.33 -9.32 -19.35
CA LYS A 124 -2.36 -8.44 -18.64
C LYS A 124 -2.83 -6.99 -18.43
N THR A 125 -4.09 -6.66 -18.72
CA THR A 125 -4.58 -5.27 -18.71
C THR A 125 -5.95 -5.10 -18.08
N ILE A 126 -6.91 -5.99 -18.37
CA ILE A 126 -8.28 -5.82 -17.90
C ILE A 126 -8.43 -6.45 -16.53
N ARG A 127 -8.69 -5.62 -15.52
CA ARG A 127 -8.86 -6.08 -14.14
C ARG A 127 -10.32 -6.47 -13.88
N ARG A 128 -10.60 -7.75 -13.72
CA ARG A 128 -11.91 -8.27 -13.32
C ARG A 128 -11.89 -8.68 -11.85
N PHE A 129 -12.89 -8.24 -11.09
CA PHE A 129 -13.07 -8.69 -9.72
C PHE A 129 -13.93 -9.96 -9.71
N LYS A 130 -13.41 -11.04 -9.16
CA LYS A 130 -14.16 -12.28 -8.86
C LYS A 130 -14.43 -12.31 -7.36
N LYS A 131 -15.70 -12.36 -6.98
CA LYS A 131 -16.09 -12.38 -5.56
C LYS A 131 -15.73 -13.72 -4.92
N LYS A 132 -15.57 -13.72 -3.60
CA LYS A 132 -15.46 -14.94 -2.80
C LYS A 132 -16.60 -15.90 -3.15
N GLY A 133 -16.26 -17.11 -3.57
CA GLY A 133 -17.19 -18.16 -4.01
C GLY A 133 -17.39 -18.22 -5.53
N GLU A 134 -17.07 -17.16 -6.26
CA GLU A 134 -16.97 -17.15 -7.73
C GLU A 134 -15.53 -17.39 -8.20
N ASP A 135 -14.55 -17.15 -7.33
CA ASP A 135 -13.13 -17.31 -7.56
C ASP A 135 -12.67 -18.76 -7.40
N THR A 136 -11.76 -19.19 -8.26
CA THR A 136 -11.15 -20.52 -8.20
C THR A 136 -9.80 -20.49 -7.48
N LEU A 137 -9.30 -21.66 -7.06
CA LEU A 137 -7.93 -21.77 -6.53
C LEU A 137 -6.89 -21.26 -7.55
N ALA A 138 -7.11 -21.54 -8.85
CA ALA A 138 -6.26 -21.03 -9.91
C ALA A 138 -6.24 -19.49 -9.96
N ASP A 139 -7.39 -18.84 -9.82
CA ASP A 139 -7.49 -17.36 -9.78
C ASP A 139 -6.71 -16.76 -8.59
N LYS A 140 -6.80 -17.41 -7.43
CA LYS A 140 -6.08 -17.00 -6.22
C LYS A 140 -4.56 -17.14 -6.39
N LYS A 141 -4.11 -18.22 -7.03
CA LYS A 141 -2.70 -18.54 -7.23
C LYS A 141 -2.06 -17.84 -8.42
N GLU A 142 -2.87 -17.25 -9.30
CA GLU A 142 -2.38 -16.48 -10.44
C GLU A 142 -1.39 -15.38 -10.01
N LYS A 143 -0.26 -15.27 -10.70
CA LYS A 143 0.86 -14.43 -10.26
C LYS A 143 0.47 -12.97 -10.17
N GLN A 144 -0.26 -12.50 -11.18
CA GLN A 144 -0.70 -11.11 -11.27
C GLN A 144 -1.95 -10.82 -10.45
N SER A 145 -2.62 -11.82 -9.90
CA SER A 145 -3.86 -11.59 -9.18
C SER A 145 -3.62 -10.78 -7.89
N ILE A 146 -4.62 -10.01 -7.46
CA ILE A 146 -4.51 -9.21 -6.24
C ILE A 146 -5.63 -9.62 -5.30
N PRO A 147 -5.32 -10.19 -4.12
CA PRO A 147 -6.35 -10.53 -3.15
C PRO A 147 -6.94 -9.26 -2.54
N VAL A 148 -8.26 -9.28 -2.35
CA VAL A 148 -9.05 -8.17 -1.81
C VAL A 148 -9.70 -8.62 -0.51
N PHE A 149 -9.54 -7.81 0.52
CA PHE A 149 -10.11 -8.01 1.85
C PHE A 149 -11.00 -6.83 2.22
N GLN A 150 -11.96 -7.06 3.12
CA GLN A 150 -12.63 -6.01 3.85
C GLN A 150 -11.76 -5.63 5.03
N LEU A 151 -11.40 -4.35 5.17
CA LEU A 151 -10.58 -3.87 6.28
C LEU A 151 -11.37 -4.00 7.58
N VAL A 152 -10.82 -4.75 8.55
CA VAL A 152 -11.39 -4.91 9.88
C VAL A 152 -10.61 -4.06 10.89
N LYS A 153 -9.29 -4.25 10.96
CA LYS A 153 -8.40 -3.50 11.86
C LYS A 153 -6.98 -3.45 11.31
N TYR A 154 -6.19 -2.50 11.78
CA TYR A 154 -4.75 -2.49 11.61
C TYR A 154 -4.06 -2.02 12.89
N ARG A 155 -2.81 -2.45 13.07
CA ARG A 155 -1.92 -2.03 14.14
C ARG A 155 -0.57 -1.70 13.55
N GLU A 156 -0.07 -0.49 13.83
CA GLU A 156 1.28 -0.12 13.43
C GLU A 156 2.29 -0.97 14.19
N LEU A 157 3.26 -1.51 13.46
CA LEU A 157 4.37 -2.23 14.06
C LEU A 157 5.42 -1.19 14.47
N ILE A 158 5.27 -0.68 15.70
CA ILE A 158 6.24 0.22 16.31
C ILE A 158 7.29 -0.66 17.01
N LEU A 159 8.56 -0.31 16.85
CA LEU A 159 9.65 -0.92 17.59
C LEU A 159 9.79 -0.23 18.94
N GLU A 160 9.69 -0.98 20.05
CA GLU A 160 10.09 -0.48 21.36
C GLU A 160 11.61 -0.29 21.41
N GLU A 161 12.07 0.86 21.91
CA GLU A 161 13.49 1.13 22.16
C GLU A 161 14.08 0.00 23.02
N ILE A 162 15.04 -0.75 22.48
CA ILE A 162 15.91 -1.54 23.35
C ILE A 162 16.95 -0.56 23.92
N ILE A 163 16.69 -0.09 25.14
CA ILE A 163 17.67 0.63 25.95
C ILE A 163 18.77 -0.39 26.28
N PHE A 164 19.97 -0.22 25.72
CA PHE A 164 21.18 -0.94 26.13
C PHE A 164 22.18 0.05 26.74
#